data_AF-A0A536CTB6-F1
#
_entry.id   AF-A0A536CTB6-F1
#
_cell.length_a   1.000
_cell.length_b   1.000
_cell.length_c   1.000
_cell.angle_alpha   90.00
_cell.angle_beta   90.00
_cell.angle_gamma   90.00
#
_symmetry.space_group_name_H-M   'P 1'
#
loop_
_entity.id
_entity.type
_entity.pdbx_description
1 polymer ?
#
loop_
_entity_poly.entity_id
_entity_poly.type
_entity_poly.pdbx_seq_one_letter_code
_entity_poly.pdbx_strand_id
1 'polypeptide(L)'
;DYLRLTYVQNRGAAFGLLQDQTAFFVFVGVLVIGVIAASYRYLPRSGFRLHLALGLQLGGAIGNLIDRIRQGYVVDFVDFGYHSNWWPVFNVADSAIVIGVALLALNALSPTASEESARAGDARG
;
A
#
# COMPACT_ATOMS: atom_id res chain seq x y z
N ASP A 1 10.44 1.17 25.73
CA ASP A 1 9.12 0.96 25.10
C ASP A 1 9.29 0.53 23.66
N TYR A 2 8.44 -0.37 23.17
CA TYR A 2 8.53 -0.94 21.82
C TYR A 2 7.58 -0.28 20.81
N LEU A 3 6.43 0.19 21.27
CA LEU A 3 5.43 0.93 20.50
C LEU A 3 5.14 2.25 21.21
N ARG A 4 5.14 3.34 20.44
CA ARG A 4 4.79 4.68 20.90
C ARG A 4 3.82 5.31 19.91
N LEU A 5 2.97 6.20 20.43
CA LEU A 5 2.19 7.12 19.61
C LEU A 5 2.90 8.47 19.61
N THR A 6 3.40 8.86 18.45
CA THR A 6 4.06 10.16 18.24
C THR A 6 3.25 11.00 17.27
N TYR A 7 3.55 12.29 17.16
CA TYR A 7 2.93 13.15 16.16
C TYR A 7 4.03 13.64 15.23
N VAL A 8 4.04 13.10 14.01
CA VAL A 8 5.02 13.44 12.98
C VAL A 8 4.28 14.01 11.76
N GLN A 9 4.73 15.19 11.32
CA GLN A 9 4.24 15.82 10.10
C GLN A 9 5.13 15.41 8.93
N ASN A 10 4.63 14.52 8.09
CA ASN A 10 5.38 14.04 6.94
C ASN A 10 5.08 14.87 5.70
N ARG A 11 6.02 15.76 5.38
CA ARG A 11 5.97 16.71 4.25
C ARG A 11 6.63 16.19 2.98
N GLY A 12 7.22 14.99 3.01
CA GLY A 12 7.93 14.45 1.86
C GLY A 12 7.73 12.96 1.68
N ALA A 13 8.73 12.33 1.08
CA ALA A 13 8.86 10.89 0.93
C ALA A 13 9.86 10.33 1.94
N ALA A 14 10.16 9.03 1.84
CA ALA A 14 11.16 8.37 2.66
C ALA A 14 12.52 9.10 2.62
N PHE A 15 13.23 9.09 3.75
CA PHE A 15 14.58 9.66 3.92
C PHE A 15 14.74 11.15 3.59
N GLY A 16 13.67 11.94 3.69
CA GLY A 16 13.77 13.38 3.44
C GLY A 16 13.76 13.76 1.96
N LEU A 17 13.44 12.83 1.05
CA LEU A 17 13.31 13.15 -0.37
C LEU A 17 12.02 13.94 -0.64
N LEU A 18 12.06 14.85 -1.62
CA LEU A 18 10.90 15.60 -2.11
C LEU A 18 10.11 16.37 -1.02
N GLN A 19 10.80 16.93 -0.02
CA GLN A 19 10.14 17.74 1.01
C GLN A 19 9.37 18.93 0.41
N ASP A 20 8.21 19.22 0.99
CA ASP A 20 7.31 20.32 0.61
C ASP A 20 6.83 20.28 -0.85
N GLN A 21 6.99 19.15 -1.54
CA GLN A 21 6.45 18.92 -2.88
C GLN A 21 4.99 18.45 -2.84
N THR A 22 4.14 19.11 -2.06
CA THR A 22 2.74 18.70 -1.84
C THR A 22 1.98 18.52 -3.16
N ALA A 23 2.15 19.43 -4.13
CA ALA A 23 1.50 19.34 -5.43
C ALA A 23 1.88 18.06 -6.20
N PHE A 24 3.15 17.67 -6.15
CA PHE A 24 3.64 16.43 -6.76
C PHE A 24 2.98 15.20 -6.11
N PHE A 25 2.95 15.13 -4.78
CA PHE A 25 2.30 14.00 -4.10
C PHE A 25 0.79 13.94 -4.32
N VAL A 26 0.12 15.10 -4.39
CA VAL A 26 -1.30 15.17 -4.75
C VAL A 26 -1.51 14.62 -6.15
N PHE A 27 -0.70 15.04 -7.12
CA PHE A 27 -0.76 14.52 -8.49
C PHE A 27 -0.55 13.01 -8.55
N VAL A 28 0.50 12.50 -7.90
CA VAL A 28 0.77 11.05 -7.86
C VAL A 28 -0.36 10.29 -7.16
N GLY A 29 -0.89 10.81 -6.05
CA GLY A 29 -2.01 10.21 -5.34
C GLY A 29 -3.26 10.10 -6.21
N VAL A 30 -3.63 11.18 -6.90
CA VAL A 30 -4.75 11.17 -7.86
C VAL A 30 -4.53 10.18 -8.99
N LEU A 31 -3.30 10.13 -9.54
CA LEU A 31 -2.94 9.19 -10.60
C LEU A 31 -3.08 7.74 -10.13
N VAL A 32 -2.53 7.38 -8.96
CA VAL A 32 -2.62 6.03 -8.39
C VAL A 32 -4.06 5.64 -8.13
N ILE A 33 -4.86 6.51 -7.53
CA ILE A 33 -6.30 6.30 -7.31
C ILE A 33 -7.01 6.05 -8.64
N GLY A 34 -6.72 6.86 -9.67
CA GLY A 34 -7.29 6.71 -11.01
C GLY A 34 -6.95 5.37 -11.65
N VAL A 35 -5.68 4.94 -11.56
CA VAL A 35 -5.23 3.64 -12.07
C VAL A 35 -5.91 2.48 -11.34
N ILE A 36 -5.99 2.52 -10.01
CA ILE A 36 -6.67 1.47 -9.23
C ILE A 36 -8.15 1.44 -9.58
N ALA A 37 -8.84 2.60 -9.63
CA ALA A 37 -10.25 2.68 -10.00
C ALA A 37 -10.51 2.15 -11.42
N ALA A 38 -9.64 2.48 -12.39
CA ALA A 38 -9.73 1.96 -13.74
C ALA A 38 -9.52 0.43 -13.80
N SER A 39 -8.61 -0.11 -12.98
CA SER A 39 -8.32 -1.55 -12.95
C SER A 39 -9.55 -2.40 -12.59
N TYR A 40 -10.46 -1.89 -11.75
CA TYR A 40 -11.73 -2.56 -11.44
C TYR A 40 -12.60 -2.79 -12.68
N ARG A 41 -12.47 -1.97 -13.72
CA ARG A 41 -13.21 -2.15 -14.98
C ARG A 41 -12.71 -3.34 -15.79
N TYR A 42 -11.44 -3.68 -15.66
CA TYR A 42 -10.76 -4.73 -16.43
C TYR A 42 -10.63 -6.06 -15.66
N LEU A 43 -10.85 -6.05 -14.34
CA LEU A 43 -10.79 -7.24 -13.48
C LEU A 43 -12.15 -7.65 -12.83
N PRO A 44 -13.30 -7.63 -13.52
CA PRO A 44 -14.58 -7.96 -12.90
C PRO A 44 -14.71 -9.43 -12.48
N ARG A 45 -13.87 -10.33 -13.02
CA ARG A 45 -13.86 -11.77 -12.66
C ARG A 45 -12.71 -12.19 -11.75
N SER A 46 -11.98 -11.25 -11.18
CA SER A 46 -10.91 -11.60 -10.24
C SER A 46 -11.45 -12.05 -8.88
N GLY A 47 -10.72 -12.94 -8.22
CA GLY A 47 -11.10 -13.45 -6.89
C GLY A 47 -11.06 -12.38 -5.80
N PHE A 48 -11.78 -12.65 -4.70
CA PHE A 48 -11.90 -11.77 -3.53
C PHE A 48 -10.57 -11.18 -3.04
N ARG A 49 -9.49 -11.99 -3.03
CA ARG A 49 -8.16 -11.57 -2.59
C ARG A 49 -7.63 -10.36 -3.36
N LEU A 50 -7.88 -10.31 -4.66
CA LEU A 50 -7.43 -9.22 -5.51
C LEU A 50 -8.25 -7.95 -5.26
N HIS A 51 -9.57 -8.07 -5.12
CA HIS A 51 -10.43 -6.93 -4.78
C HIS A 51 -10.12 -6.36 -3.41
N LEU A 52 -9.81 -7.22 -2.43
CA LEU A 52 -9.36 -6.79 -1.09
C LEU A 52 -8.03 -6.04 -1.19
N ALA A 53 -7.06 -6.57 -1.94
CA ALA A 53 -5.76 -5.94 -2.13
C ALA A 53 -5.85 -4.56 -2.79
N LEU A 54 -6.68 -4.43 -3.83
CA LEU A 54 -6.94 -3.15 -4.51
C LEU A 54 -7.72 -2.18 -3.62
N GLY A 55 -8.70 -2.67 -2.85
CA GLY A 55 -9.49 -1.86 -1.92
C GLY A 55 -8.64 -1.27 -0.79
N LEU A 56 -7.71 -2.05 -0.23
CA LEU A 56 -6.75 -1.59 0.78
C LEU A 56 -5.82 -0.49 0.23
N GLN A 57 -5.26 -0.69 -0.96
CA GLN A 57 -4.41 0.32 -1.61
C GLN A 57 -5.20 1.59 -1.95
N LEU A 58 -6.42 1.46 -2.45
CA LEU A 58 -7.29 2.58 -2.77
C LEU A 58 -7.63 3.39 -1.50
N GLY A 59 -8.05 2.71 -0.43
CA GLY A 59 -8.37 3.35 0.84
C GLY A 59 -7.17 4.08 1.46
N GLY A 60 -5.99 3.43 1.46
CA GLY A 60 -4.77 4.05 1.94
C GLY A 60 -4.32 5.25 1.10
N ALA A 61 -4.35 5.13 -0.23
CA ALA A 61 -4.02 6.24 -1.13
C ALA A 61 -4.98 7.43 -0.95
N ILE A 62 -6.29 7.18 -0.82
CA ILE A 62 -7.28 8.23 -0.54
C ILE A 62 -7.01 8.90 0.81
N GLY A 63 -6.76 8.14 1.87
CA GLY A 63 -6.48 8.71 3.21
C GLY A 63 -5.28 9.66 3.19
N ASN A 64 -4.16 9.19 2.65
CA ASN A 64 -2.94 9.98 2.52
C ASN A 64 -3.07 11.18 1.56
N LEU A 65 -3.97 11.10 0.57
CA LEU A 65 -4.28 12.22 -0.33
C LEU A 65 -5.14 13.28 0.36
N ILE A 66 -6.14 12.87 1.13
CA ILE A 66 -7.02 13.78 1.88
C ILE A 66 -6.20 14.63 2.84
N ASP A 67 -5.28 14.02 3.59
CA ASP A 67 -4.37 14.74 4.47
C ASP A 67 -3.56 15.80 3.71
N ARG A 68 -2.93 15.40 2.60
CA ARG A 68 -2.13 16.34 1.79
C ARG A 68 -2.95 17.50 1.22
N ILE A 69 -4.19 17.26 0.79
CA ILE A 69 -5.06 18.33 0.29
C ILE A 69 -5.50 19.27 1.41
N ARG A 70 -5.81 18.73 2.59
CA ARG A 70 -6.37 19.52 3.71
C ARG A 70 -5.33 20.36 4.45
N GLN A 71 -4.12 19.83 4.64
CA GLN A 71 -3.11 20.41 5.53
C GLN A 71 -1.70 20.46 4.91
N GLY A 72 -1.49 19.87 3.73
CA GLY A 72 -0.21 19.92 3.03
C GLY A 72 0.79 18.81 3.38
N TYR A 73 0.51 18.01 4.41
CA TYR A 73 1.36 16.92 4.91
C TYR A 73 0.50 15.75 5.42
N VAL A 74 1.11 14.57 5.56
CA VAL A 74 0.47 13.39 6.18
C VAL A 74 0.80 13.33 7.67
N VAL A 75 -0.17 12.92 8.49
CA VAL A 75 0.09 12.64 9.91
C VAL A 75 0.55 11.19 10.08
N ASP A 76 1.78 11.04 10.56
CA ASP A 76 2.34 9.75 10.97
C ASP A 76 2.37 9.67 12.49
N PHE A 77 2.00 8.50 13.04
CA PHE A 77 1.81 8.35 14.48
C PHE A 77 2.18 7.01 15.08
N VAL A 78 2.36 5.98 14.27
CA VAL A 78 2.79 4.65 14.73
C VAL A 78 4.31 4.61 14.73
N ASP A 79 4.91 4.61 15.92
CA ASP A 79 6.36 4.58 16.13
C ASP A 79 6.76 3.23 16.76
N PHE A 80 7.43 2.39 15.97
CA PHE A 80 8.04 1.14 16.44
C PHE A 80 9.55 1.29 16.57
N GLY A 81 10.10 1.00 17.75
CA GLY A 81 11.55 0.98 17.93
C GLY A 81 12.00 0.91 19.38
N TYR A 82 13.20 0.36 19.59
CA TYR A 82 13.90 0.32 20.88
C TYR A 82 15.23 1.10 20.75
N HIS A 83 15.45 2.10 21.60
CA HIS A 83 16.68 2.93 21.75
C HIS A 83 17.16 3.74 20.54
N SER A 84 16.97 3.29 19.30
CA SER A 84 17.28 4.04 18.08
C SER A 84 16.20 3.72 17.04
N ASN A 85 15.36 4.71 16.69
CA ASN A 85 14.25 4.55 15.73
C ASN A 85 14.77 4.26 14.33
N TRP A 86 15.15 3.01 14.06
CA TRP A 86 15.58 2.56 12.74
C TRP A 86 14.40 2.43 11.77
N TRP A 87 13.18 2.24 12.28
CA TRP A 87 11.97 2.16 11.47
C TRP A 87 11.30 3.54 11.35
N PRO A 88 10.90 3.98 10.15
CA PRO A 88 10.15 5.23 9.98
C PRO A 88 8.81 5.19 10.70
N VAL A 89 8.37 6.34 11.25
CA VAL A 89 7.00 6.48 11.77
C VAL A 89 6.04 6.41 10.58
N PHE A 90 4.89 5.74 10.76
CA PHE A 90 3.89 5.54 9.70
C PHE A 90 2.47 5.67 10.24
N ASN A 91 1.48 5.53 9.36
CA ASN A 91 0.07 5.55 9.73
C ASN A 91 -0.72 4.34 9.23
N VAL A 92 -2.04 4.35 9.47
CA VAL A 92 -2.95 3.28 9.04
C VAL A 92 -3.08 3.21 7.51
N ALA A 93 -3.00 4.34 6.81
CA ALA A 93 -3.03 4.38 5.34
C ALA A 93 -1.79 3.71 4.73
N ASP A 94 -0.60 3.94 5.29
CA ASP A 94 0.62 3.25 4.88
C ASP A 94 0.52 1.75 5.13
N SER A 95 -0.01 1.36 6.28
CA SER A 95 -0.25 -0.05 6.63
C SER A 95 -1.19 -0.71 5.63
N ALA A 96 -2.29 -0.04 5.25
CA ALA A 96 -3.23 -0.54 4.26
C ALA A 96 -2.58 -0.72 2.89
N ILE A 97 -1.75 0.24 2.45
CA ILE A 97 -1.00 0.14 1.20
C ILE A 97 -0.04 -1.05 1.24
N VAL A 98 0.76 -1.19 2.30
CA VAL A 98 1.73 -2.29 2.45
C VAL A 98 1.04 -3.66 2.45
N ILE A 99 -0.05 -3.82 3.20
CA ILE A 99 -0.82 -5.08 3.22
C ILE A 99 -1.42 -5.36 1.84
N GLY A 100 -1.96 -4.34 1.16
CA GLY A 100 -2.49 -4.50 -0.18
C GLY A 100 -1.42 -4.95 -1.19
N VAL A 101 -0.22 -4.36 -1.15
CA VAL A 101 0.92 -4.80 -1.98
C VAL A 101 1.32 -6.24 -1.65
N ALA A 102 1.41 -6.61 -0.36
CA ALA A 102 1.73 -7.97 0.04
C ALA A 102 0.69 -8.98 -0.49
N LEU A 103 -0.61 -8.65 -0.44
CA LEU A 103 -1.67 -9.49 -0.99
C LEU A 103 -1.58 -9.62 -2.52
N LEU A 104 -1.25 -8.53 -3.23
CA LEU A 104 -1.00 -8.59 -4.68
C LEU A 104 0.18 -9.50 -5.01
N ALA A 105 1.29 -9.37 -4.27
CA ALA A 105 2.47 -10.21 -4.46
C ALA A 105 2.15 -11.69 -4.21
N LEU A 106 1.44 -12.00 -3.11
CA LEU A 106 1.00 -13.37 -2.81
C LEU A 106 0.08 -13.93 -3.90
N ASN A 107 -0.82 -13.11 -4.44
CA ASN A 107 -1.70 -13.52 -5.53
C ASN A 107 -0.91 -13.79 -6.83
N ALA A 108 0.12 -13.00 -7.12
CA ALA A 108 0.96 -13.17 -8.31
C ALA A 108 1.92 -14.37 -8.21
N LEU A 109 2.36 -14.72 -6.99
CA LEU A 109 3.27 -15.84 -6.73
C LEU A 109 2.54 -17.17 -6.50
N SER A 110 1.21 -17.15 -6.36
CA SER A 110 0.43 -18.38 -6.20
C SER A 110 0.44 -19.18 -7.51
N PRO A 111 0.73 -20.50 -7.47
CA PRO A 111 0.71 -21.33 -8.66
C PRO A 111 -0.64 -21.24 -9.36
N THR A 112 -0.61 -21.15 -10.67
CA THR A 112 -1.85 -21.20 -11.46
C THR A 112 -2.40 -22.63 -11.46
N ALA A 113 -3.73 -22.79 -11.51
CA ALA A 113 -4.38 -24.11 -11.55
C ALA A 113 -3.87 -24.99 -12.73
N SER A 114 -3.36 -24.35 -13.79
CA SER A 114 -2.68 -24.99 -14.92
C SER A 114 -1.35 -25.63 -14.55
N GLU A 115 -0.53 -24.98 -13.71
CA GLU A 115 0.76 -25.51 -13.24
C GLU A 115 0.56 -26.62 -12.21
N GLU A 116 -0.48 -26.51 -11.39
CA GLU A 116 -0.83 -27.53 -10.39
C GLU A 116 -1.32 -28.82 -11.06
N SER A 117 -2.12 -28.71 -12.12
CA SER A 117 -2.57 -29.85 -12.93
C SER A 117 -1.43 -30.51 -13.70
N ALA A 118 -0.47 -29.72 -14.23
CA ALA A 118 0.70 -30.24 -14.92
C ALA A 118 1.63 -31.02 -13.96
N ARG A 119 1.89 -30.49 -12.75
CA ARG A 119 2.70 -31.18 -11.73
C ARG A 119 2.02 -32.44 -11.19
N ALA A 120 0.70 -32.43 -11.02
CA ALA A 120 -0.05 -33.60 -10.58
C ALA A 120 -0.12 -34.71 -11.63
N GLY A 121 -0.03 -34.37 -12.93
CA GLY A 121 0.09 -35.33 -14.03
C GLY A 121 1.46 -35.99 -14.09
N ASP A 122 2.54 -35.21 -13.94
CA ASP A 122 3.92 -35.69 -13.99
C ASP A 122 4.28 -36.60 -12.80
N ALA A 123 3.73 -36.34 -11.61
CA ALA A 123 3.93 -37.18 -10.42
C ALA A 123 3.20 -38.54 -10.46
N ARG A 124 2.38 -38.81 -11.48
CA ARG A 124 1.62 -40.06 -11.65
C ARG A 124 2.09 -40.92 -12.83
N GLY A 125 3.07 -40.45 -13.61
CA GLY A 125 3.74 -41.19 -14.70
C GLY A 125 5.01 -41.86 -14.23
#